data_AF-Q8SVV8-F1
#
_entry.id   AF-Q8SVV8-F1
#
_cell.length_a   1.000
_cell.length_b   1.000
_cell.length_c   1.000
_cell.angle_alpha   90.00
_cell.angle_beta   90.00
_cell.angle_gamma   90.00
#
_symmetry.space_group_name_H-M   'P 1'
#
loop_
_entity.id
_entity.type
_entity.pdbx_description
1 polymer ?
#
loop_
_entity_poly.entity_id
_entity_poly.type
_entity_poly.pdbx_seq_one_letter_code
_entity_poly.pdbx_strand_id
1 'polypeptide(L)'
;MSTASKDNQFSFTYMMHGLHRMVSKGNRGIMWSACGKKVIIADRNKLRLALKRMLRSGDARFSVIGYMKKSGFIDEGTEGREITFTHPCFVRGRTDLLRNFTLKNAFCWAHDICVGDRGKPDCPLSLLKLRLFDLDRTMLNLRNSCLDLSLDIQNLLHMARSRAQE
;
A
#
# COMPACT_ATOMS: atom_id res chain seq x y z
N MET A 1 21.67 26.43 -5.00
CA MET A 1 20.63 25.64 -5.72
C MET A 1 20.38 24.38 -4.89
N SER A 2 19.31 24.37 -4.12
CA SER A 2 18.94 23.23 -3.26
C SER A 2 18.51 22.07 -4.16
N THR A 3 19.27 20.97 -4.13
CA THR A 3 18.81 19.68 -4.64
C THR A 3 17.67 19.23 -3.74
N ALA A 4 16.44 19.53 -4.15
CA ALA A 4 15.26 18.93 -3.56
C ALA A 4 15.49 17.42 -3.52
N SER A 5 15.63 16.89 -2.29
CA SER A 5 15.53 15.46 -2.04
C SER A 5 14.23 15.01 -2.71
N LYS A 6 14.35 14.26 -3.82
CA LYS A 6 13.23 13.51 -4.36
C LYS A 6 12.95 12.39 -3.38
N ASP A 7 12.34 12.73 -2.26
CA ASP A 7 11.54 11.82 -1.48
C ASP A 7 10.38 11.39 -2.37
N ASN A 8 10.68 10.42 -3.23
CA ASN A 8 9.71 9.66 -4.01
C ASN A 8 8.83 8.94 -2.98
N GLN A 9 7.83 9.67 -2.48
CA GLN A 9 6.82 9.18 -1.59
C GLN A 9 6.18 7.99 -2.29
N PHE A 10 6.50 6.78 -1.83
CA PHE A 10 5.98 5.54 -2.39
C PHE A 10 4.46 5.55 -2.24
N SER A 11 3.74 5.97 -3.28
CA SER A 11 2.30 5.98 -3.25
C SER A 11 1.80 4.53 -3.27
N PHE A 12 0.72 4.27 -2.52
CA PHE A 12 0.13 2.94 -2.47
C PHE A 12 -0.24 2.41 -3.86
N THR A 13 -0.78 3.28 -4.70
CA THR A 13 -1.08 2.98 -6.11
C THR A 13 0.17 2.55 -6.88
N TYR A 14 1.32 3.22 -6.69
CA TYR A 14 2.59 2.82 -7.31
C TYR A 14 3.03 1.41 -6.89
N MET A 15 2.87 1.06 -5.61
CA MET A 15 3.15 -0.31 -5.13
C MET A 15 2.25 -1.34 -5.82
N MET A 16 0.98 -1.00 -6.08
CA MET A 16 0.03 -1.88 -6.76
C MET A 16 0.33 -2.05 -8.24
N HIS A 17 0.83 -1.01 -8.92
CA HIS A 17 1.43 -1.16 -10.25
C HIS A 17 2.66 -2.08 -10.24
N GLY A 18 3.48 -2.03 -9.19
CA GLY A 18 4.58 -2.97 -8.97
C GLY A 18 4.08 -4.42 -8.88
N LEU A 19 3.09 -4.66 -8.04
CA LEU A 19 2.47 -5.98 -7.89
C LEU A 19 1.85 -6.46 -9.21
N HIS A 20 1.10 -5.63 -9.92
CA HIS A 20 0.47 -6.00 -11.20
C HIS A 20 1.50 -6.44 -12.25
N ARG A 21 2.62 -5.73 -12.33
CA ARG A 21 3.75 -6.13 -13.18
C ARG A 21 4.37 -7.46 -12.74
N MET A 22 4.47 -7.72 -11.44
CA MET A 22 4.97 -9.00 -10.92
C MET A 22 4.06 -10.17 -11.31
N VAL A 23 2.75 -10.02 -11.12
CA VAL A 23 1.75 -11.05 -11.50
C VAL A 23 1.80 -11.31 -13.00
N SER A 24 1.90 -10.25 -13.80
CA SER A 24 1.97 -10.34 -15.26
C SER A 24 3.23 -11.05 -15.78
N LYS A 25 4.33 -11.05 -15.00
CA LYS A 25 5.55 -11.79 -15.33
C LYS A 25 5.50 -13.26 -14.94
N GLY A 26 4.63 -13.67 -14.02
CA GLY A 26 4.44 -15.07 -13.60
C GLY A 26 5.61 -15.74 -12.85
N ASN A 27 6.77 -15.09 -12.72
CA ASN A 27 8.02 -15.73 -12.27
C ASN A 27 8.37 -15.52 -10.79
N ARG A 28 7.49 -14.89 -10.00
CA ARG A 28 7.73 -14.59 -8.58
C ARG A 28 6.84 -15.39 -7.62
N GLY A 29 6.38 -16.58 -8.03
CA GLY A 29 5.45 -17.39 -7.24
C GLY A 29 4.03 -16.82 -7.21
N ILE A 30 3.71 -15.95 -8.17
CA ILE A 30 2.40 -15.31 -8.33
C ILE A 30 2.10 -15.18 -9.81
N MET A 31 0.85 -15.44 -10.21
CA MET A 31 0.42 -15.41 -11.60
C MET A 31 -1.06 -15.06 -11.73
N TRP A 32 -1.51 -14.78 -12.95
CA TRP A 32 -2.91 -14.59 -13.26
C TRP A 32 -3.60 -15.94 -13.44
N SER A 33 -4.87 -16.03 -13.05
CA SER A 33 -5.74 -17.09 -13.56
C SER A 33 -5.96 -16.94 -15.08
N ALA A 34 -6.42 -18.01 -15.73
CA ALA A 34 -6.68 -18.01 -17.17
C ALA A 34 -7.64 -16.88 -17.61
N CYS A 35 -8.66 -16.58 -16.81
CA CYS A 35 -9.61 -15.51 -17.09
C CYS A 35 -9.09 -14.10 -16.77
N GLY A 36 -7.89 -13.97 -16.18
CA GLY A 36 -7.26 -12.69 -15.85
C GLY A 36 -7.94 -11.89 -14.73
N LYS A 37 -8.96 -12.46 -14.07
CA LYS A 37 -9.71 -11.82 -12.97
C LYS A 37 -9.21 -12.24 -11.59
N LYS A 38 -8.45 -13.33 -11.49
CA LYS A 38 -7.90 -13.83 -10.22
C LYS A 38 -6.38 -13.80 -10.23
N VAL A 39 -5.81 -13.60 -9.05
CA VAL A 39 -4.38 -13.65 -8.76
C VAL A 39 -4.12 -14.93 -7.96
N ILE A 40 -3.25 -15.78 -8.49
CA ILE A 40 -2.93 -17.07 -7.91
C ILE A 40 -1.52 -16.99 -7.30
N ILE A 41 -1.40 -17.35 -6.03
CA ILE A 41 -0.13 -17.46 -5.32
C ILE A 41 0.28 -18.94 -5.31
N ALA A 42 1.18 -19.31 -6.21
CA ALA A 42 1.70 -20.66 -6.34
C ALA A 42 2.90 -20.95 -5.41
N ASP A 43 3.69 -19.93 -5.04
CA ASP A 43 4.83 -20.07 -4.12
C ASP A 43 4.91 -18.85 -3.19
N ARG A 44 4.47 -19.07 -1.94
CA ARG A 44 4.43 -18.04 -0.90
C ARG A 44 5.82 -17.51 -0.55
N ASN A 45 6.85 -18.35 -0.58
CA ASN A 45 8.20 -17.96 -0.17
C ASN A 45 8.87 -17.09 -1.24
N LYS A 46 8.77 -17.47 -2.52
CA LYS A 46 9.24 -16.63 -3.63
C LYS A 46 8.53 -15.29 -3.66
N LEU A 47 7.21 -15.28 -3.46
CA LEU A 47 6.43 -14.05 -3.43
C LEU A 47 6.82 -13.17 -2.23
N ARG A 48 6.99 -13.76 -1.04
CA ARG A 48 7.43 -13.04 0.17
C ARG A 48 8.73 -12.28 -0.06
N LEU A 49 9.73 -12.93 -0.65
CA LEU A 49 11.02 -12.32 -0.95
C LEU A 49 10.88 -11.19 -1.97
N ALA A 50 10.06 -11.37 -3.00
CA ALA A 50 9.83 -10.35 -4.02
C ALA A 50 9.10 -9.12 -3.44
N LEU A 51 8.06 -9.33 -2.63
CA LEU A 51 7.33 -8.26 -1.96
C LEU A 51 8.20 -7.50 -0.96
N LYS A 52 9.01 -8.19 -0.14
CA LYS A 52 9.95 -7.52 0.78
C LYS A 52 10.90 -6.56 0.04
N ARG A 53 11.44 -6.98 -1.11
CA ARG A 53 12.29 -6.12 -1.95
C ARG A 53 11.52 -4.93 -2.52
N MET A 54 10.31 -5.17 -3.04
CA MET A 54 9.48 -4.10 -3.61
C MET A 54 9.06 -3.06 -2.58
N LEU A 55 8.67 -3.52 -1.38
CA LEU A 55 8.17 -2.69 -0.29
C LEU A 55 9.30 -2.11 0.58
N ARG A 56 10.56 -2.49 0.32
CA ARG A 56 11.72 -2.19 1.18
C ARG A 56 11.45 -2.51 2.66
N SER A 57 10.66 -3.56 2.92
CA SER A 57 10.24 -3.92 4.26
C SER A 57 11.24 -4.87 4.92
N GLY A 58 11.89 -4.39 5.98
CA GLY A 58 12.74 -5.19 6.85
C GLY A 58 11.98 -6.09 7.83
N ASP A 59 10.64 -6.05 7.83
CA ASP A 59 9.85 -6.72 8.86
C ASP A 59 9.92 -8.25 8.75
N ALA A 60 10.46 -8.89 9.78
CA ALA A 60 10.50 -10.35 9.91
C ALA A 60 9.10 -10.97 9.89
N ARG A 61 8.09 -10.25 10.40
CA ARG A 61 6.68 -10.67 10.53
C ARG A 61 5.84 -10.45 9.26
N PHE A 62 6.46 -10.03 8.15
CA PHE A 62 5.74 -9.82 6.89
C PHE A 62 5.04 -11.09 6.41
N SER A 63 3.70 -11.03 6.34
CA SER A 63 2.83 -12.08 5.81
C SER A 63 2.31 -11.68 4.44
N VAL A 64 2.51 -12.55 3.44
CA VAL A 64 1.99 -12.36 2.08
C VAL A 64 0.47 -12.27 2.08
N ILE A 65 -0.20 -13.20 2.77
CA ILE A 65 -1.67 -13.24 2.88
C ILE A 65 -2.16 -11.98 3.59
N GLY A 66 -1.51 -11.59 4.69
CA GLY A 66 -1.85 -10.38 5.41
C GLY A 66 -1.70 -9.12 4.55
N TYR A 67 -0.66 -9.06 3.71
CA TYR A 67 -0.46 -7.96 2.77
C TYR A 67 -1.56 -7.91 1.70
N MET A 68 -1.94 -9.04 1.11
CA MET A 68 -3.03 -9.11 0.12
C MET A 68 -4.35 -8.63 0.73
N LYS A 69 -4.74 -9.16 1.90
CA LYS A 69 -5.96 -8.75 2.61
C LYS A 69 -5.97 -7.27 2.99
N LYS A 70 -4.86 -6.77 3.56
CA LYS A 70 -4.71 -5.33 3.90
C LYS A 70 -4.75 -4.42 2.67
N SER A 71 -4.41 -4.96 1.50
CA SER A 71 -4.50 -4.24 0.23
C SER A 71 -5.90 -4.30 -0.38
N GLY A 72 -6.89 -4.91 0.28
CA GLY A 72 -8.27 -4.99 -0.17
C GLY A 72 -8.59 -6.18 -1.08
N PHE A 73 -7.65 -7.12 -1.27
CA PHE A 73 -7.93 -8.33 -2.05
C PHE A 73 -8.84 -9.28 -1.26
N ILE A 74 -9.82 -9.84 -1.97
CA ILE A 74 -10.76 -10.84 -1.47
C ILE A 74 -10.11 -12.22 -1.61
N ASP A 75 -10.15 -13.01 -0.53
CA ASP A 75 -9.62 -14.37 -0.48
C ASP A 75 -10.67 -15.35 -1.00
N GLU A 76 -10.40 -15.98 -2.14
CA GLU A 76 -11.29 -16.95 -2.78
C GLU A 76 -11.07 -18.38 -2.26
N GLY A 77 -10.12 -18.56 -1.35
CA GLY A 77 -9.75 -19.86 -0.81
C GLY A 77 -8.47 -20.45 -1.42
N THR A 78 -8.24 -21.71 -1.06
CA THR A 78 -7.02 -22.44 -1.39
C THR A 78 -7.38 -23.69 -2.19
N GLU A 79 -6.78 -23.86 -3.36
CA GLU A 79 -6.88 -25.07 -4.17
C GLU A 79 -5.52 -25.77 -4.15
N GLY A 80 -5.45 -26.89 -3.44
CA GLY A 80 -4.18 -27.59 -3.19
C GLY A 80 -3.18 -26.73 -2.41
N ARG A 81 -2.07 -26.35 -3.05
CA ARG A 81 -1.03 -25.47 -2.45
C ARG A 81 -1.18 -24.01 -2.85
N GLU A 82 -2.07 -23.71 -3.80
CA GLU A 82 -2.24 -22.38 -4.37
C GLU A 82 -3.32 -21.61 -3.61
N ILE A 83 -3.09 -20.32 -3.37
CA ILE A 83 -4.12 -19.43 -2.80
C ILE A 83 -4.57 -18.47 -3.88
N THR A 84 -5.88 -18.27 -3.98
CA THR A 84 -6.47 -17.40 -4.98
C THR A 84 -7.05 -16.14 -4.35
N PHE A 85 -6.75 -15.00 -4.97
CA PHE A 85 -7.28 -13.70 -4.59
C PHE A 85 -7.97 -13.01 -5.76
N THR A 86 -8.98 -12.20 -5.47
CA THR A 86 -9.67 -11.35 -6.46
C THR A 86 -9.72 -9.91 -6.00
N HIS A 87 -9.84 -8.99 -6.95
CA HIS A 87 -10.12 -7.59 -6.67
C HIS A 87 -10.73 -6.90 -7.90
N PRO A 88 -11.84 -6.14 -7.78
CA PRO A 88 -12.56 -5.56 -8.92
C PRO A 88 -11.69 -4.69 -9.84
N CYS A 89 -10.76 -3.92 -9.25
CA CYS A 89 -9.85 -3.04 -9.99
C CYS A 89 -8.48 -3.66 -10.33
N PHE A 90 -8.23 -4.94 -10.04
CA PHE A 90 -6.94 -5.60 -10.27
C PHE A 90 -7.08 -6.71 -11.31
N VAL A 91 -7.11 -6.32 -12.59
CA VAL A 91 -7.42 -7.22 -13.71
C VAL A 91 -6.27 -7.23 -14.72
N ARG A 92 -5.96 -8.41 -15.29
CA ARG A 92 -4.90 -8.58 -16.29
C ARG A 92 -5.13 -7.65 -17.49
N GLY A 93 -4.10 -6.91 -17.88
CA GLY A 93 -4.14 -5.97 -19.01
C GLY A 93 -4.91 -4.67 -18.79
N ARG A 94 -5.61 -4.50 -17.65
CA ARG A 94 -6.40 -3.31 -17.31
C ARG A 94 -5.70 -2.45 -16.26
N THR A 95 -4.53 -1.92 -16.62
CA THR A 95 -3.75 -1.04 -15.72
C THR A 95 -4.42 0.31 -15.47
N ASP A 96 -5.34 0.72 -16.34
CA ASP A 96 -6.21 1.89 -16.18
C ASP A 96 -7.04 1.83 -14.90
N LEU A 97 -7.48 0.63 -14.50
CA LEU A 97 -8.29 0.42 -13.30
C LEU A 97 -7.48 0.58 -12.01
N LEU A 98 -6.16 0.46 -12.06
CA LEU A 98 -5.30 0.57 -10.87
C LEU A 98 -5.33 1.97 -10.26
N ARG A 99 -5.72 3.02 -11.01
CA ARG A 99 -5.93 4.36 -10.46
C ARG A 99 -7.01 4.38 -9.36
N ASN A 100 -7.96 3.44 -9.41
CA ASN A 100 -9.00 3.27 -8.40
C ASN A 100 -8.53 2.44 -7.20
N PHE A 101 -7.33 1.88 -7.26
CA PHE A 101 -6.69 1.11 -6.20
C PHE A 101 -5.94 2.06 -5.25
N THR A 102 -6.72 2.85 -4.49
CA THR A 102 -6.20 3.79 -3.49
C THR A 102 -6.12 3.12 -2.12
N LEU A 103 -5.31 3.67 -1.21
CA LEU A 103 -5.22 3.13 0.16
C LEU A 103 -6.57 3.17 0.88
N LYS A 104 -7.37 4.22 0.63
CA LYS A 104 -8.69 4.38 1.21
C LYS A 104 -9.66 3.31 0.70
N ASN A 105 -9.68 3.06 -0.61
CA ASN A 105 -10.55 2.04 -1.18
C ASN A 105 -10.12 0.63 -0.73
N ALA A 106 -8.81 0.36 -0.71
CA ALA A 106 -8.26 -0.86 -0.15
C ALA A 106 -8.67 -1.09 1.31
N PHE A 107 -8.63 -0.05 2.15
CA PHE A 107 -9.13 -0.10 3.52
C PHE A 107 -10.63 -0.41 3.56
N CYS A 108 -11.44 0.27 2.74
CA CYS A 108 -12.88 0.01 2.69
C CYS A 108 -13.19 -1.45 2.34
N TRP A 109 -12.53 -1.99 1.30
CA TRP A 109 -12.71 -3.39 0.91
C TRP A 109 -12.20 -4.37 1.96
N ALA A 110 -11.05 -4.11 2.58
CA ALA A 110 -10.49 -4.97 3.62
C ALA A 110 -11.35 -5.07 4.89
N HIS A 111 -12.28 -4.13 5.09
CA HIS A 111 -13.14 -4.03 6.27
C HIS A 111 -14.64 -4.14 5.96
N ASP A 112 -14.98 -4.60 4.75
CA ASP A 112 -16.37 -4.74 4.26
C ASP A 112 -17.21 -3.46 4.42
N ILE A 113 -16.58 -2.31 4.18
CA ILE A 113 -17.22 -1.00 4.25
C ILE A 113 -17.93 -0.76 2.91
N CYS A 114 -19.25 -0.94 2.90
CA CYS A 114 -20.10 -0.48 1.80
C CYS A 114 -20.12 1.04 1.77
N VAL A 115 -19.82 1.62 0.61
CA VAL A 115 -19.87 3.04 0.34
C VAL A 115 -21.01 3.26 -0.64
N GLY A 116 -22.10 3.90 -0.22
CA GLY A 116 -23.25 4.17 -1.06
C GLY A 116 -22.98 5.21 -2.15
N ASP A 117 -24.01 5.49 -2.94
CA ASP A 117 -23.95 6.27 -4.19
C ASP A 117 -23.33 7.66 -4.08
N ARG A 118 -23.28 8.23 -2.86
CA ARG A 118 -22.68 9.55 -2.59
C ARG A 118 -21.26 9.49 -2.03
N GLY A 119 -20.61 8.33 -2.08
CA GLY A 119 -19.26 8.17 -1.52
C GLY A 119 -19.22 8.14 0.01
N LYS A 120 -20.38 7.93 0.67
CA LYS A 120 -20.50 7.87 2.13
C LYS A 120 -20.84 6.45 2.58
N PRO A 121 -20.28 5.97 3.70
CA PRO A 121 -20.62 4.65 4.22
C PRO A 121 -22.09 4.53 4.60
N ASP A 122 -22.69 3.37 4.34
CA ASP A 122 -24.13 3.16 4.49
C ASP A 122 -24.59 2.93 5.94
N CYS A 123 -23.65 2.66 6.86
CA CYS A 123 -23.95 2.45 8.28
C CYS A 123 -23.01 3.20 9.23
N PRO A 124 -23.46 3.53 10.46
CA PRO A 124 -22.67 4.32 11.43
C PRO A 124 -21.32 3.70 11.79
N LEU A 125 -21.24 2.37 11.89
CA LEU A 125 -19.99 1.67 12.21
C LEU A 125 -18.96 1.81 11.09
N SER A 126 -19.38 1.69 9.84
CA SER A 126 -18.53 1.88 8.66
C SER A 126 -18.06 3.33 8.54
N LEU A 127 -18.91 4.30 8.90
CA LEU A 127 -18.52 5.71 9.03
C LEU A 127 -17.45 5.91 10.10
N LEU A 128 -17.63 5.34 11.30
CA LEU A 128 -16.66 5.44 12.39
C LEU A 128 -15.30 4.84 11.99
N LYS A 129 -15.28 3.63 11.40
CA LYS A 129 -14.06 2.98 10.90
C LYS A 129 -13.31 3.88 9.91
N LEU A 130 -14.03 4.47 8.95
CA LEU A 130 -13.43 5.34 7.94
C LEU A 130 -12.90 6.64 8.55
N ARG A 131 -13.61 7.22 9.52
CA ARG A 131 -13.16 8.42 10.25
C ARG A 131 -11.91 8.15 11.09
N LEU A 132 -11.84 7.01 11.76
CA LEU A 132 -10.66 6.58 12.51
C LEU A 132 -9.46 6.37 11.58
N PHE A 133 -9.67 5.78 10.40
CA PHE A 133 -8.64 5.66 9.37
C PHE A 133 -8.15 7.04 8.90
N ASP A 134 -9.05 7.97 8.57
CA ASP A 134 -8.69 9.33 8.15
C ASP A 134 -7.95 10.09 9.27
N LEU A 135 -8.35 9.90 10.53
CA LEU A 135 -7.70 10.48 11.70
C LEU A 135 -6.29 9.94 11.91
N ASP A 136 -6.11 8.61 11.85
CA ASP A 136 -4.80 7.97 11.98
C ASP A 136 -3.83 8.46 10.88
N ARG A 137 -4.30 8.58 9.64
CA ARG A 137 -3.51 9.16 8.54
C ARG A 137 -3.11 10.61 8.82
N THR A 138 -4.05 11.40 9.35
CA THR A 138 -3.79 12.81 9.70
C THR A 138 -2.73 12.89 10.80
N MET A 139 -2.86 12.08 11.86
CA MET A 139 -1.89 12.01 12.95
C MET A 139 -0.50 11.56 12.48
N LEU A 140 -0.43 10.57 11.59
CA LEU A 140 0.83 10.11 11.01
C LEU A 140 1.51 11.20 10.17
N ASN A 141 0.73 11.89 9.33
CA ASN A 141 1.25 13.00 8.53
C ASN A 141 1.74 14.15 9.41
N LEU A 142 0.96 14.54 10.43
CA LEU A 142 1.36 15.54 11.42
C LEU A 142 2.66 15.14 12.13
N ARG A 143 2.76 13.90 12.58
CA ARG A 143 3.99 13.38 13.21
C ARG A 143 5.19 13.50 12.27
N ASN A 144 5.05 13.09 11.01
CA ASN A 144 6.15 13.17 10.05
C ASN A 144 6.54 14.63 9.78
N SER A 145 5.57 15.53 9.58
CA SER A 145 5.83 16.95 9.41
C SER A 145 6.51 17.59 10.64
N CYS A 146 6.15 17.18 11.86
CA CYS A 146 6.83 17.64 13.08
C CYS A 146 8.26 17.11 13.20
N LEU A 147 8.53 15.89 12.74
CA LEU A 147 9.87 15.32 12.68
C LEU A 147 10.74 16.09 11.68
N ASP A 148 10.19 16.42 10.51
CA ASP A 148 10.87 17.23 9.49
C ASP A 148 11.21 18.63 10.03
N LEU A 149 10.26 19.30 10.70
CA LEU A 149 10.48 20.60 11.33
C LEU A 149 11.59 20.54 12.39
N SER A 150 11.63 19.46 13.17
CA SER A 150 12.65 19.27 14.21
C SER A 150 14.04 19.12 13.61
N LEU A 151 14.15 18.43 12.46
CA LEU A 151 15.39 18.29 11.71
C LEU A 151 15.85 19.64 11.12
N ASP A 152 14.92 20.42 10.55
CA ASP A 152 15.21 21.73 10.00
C ASP A 152 15.64 22.74 11.08
N ILE A 153 15.03 22.70 12.26
CA ILE A 153 15.43 23.51 13.42
C ILE A 153 16.85 23.13 13.87
N GLN A 154 17.18 21.84 13.94
CA GLN A 154 18.53 21.39 14.28
C GLN A 154 19.57 21.84 13.25
N ASN A 155 19.23 21.78 11.95
CA ASN A 155 20.07 22.27 10.88
C ASN A 155 20.29 23.79 10.98
N LEU A 156 19.24 24.57 11.26
CA LEU A 156 19.33 26.02 11.48
C LEU A 156 20.20 26.36 12.69
N LEU A 157 20.03 25.65 13.81
CA LEU A 157 20.86 25.84 15.00
C LEU A 157 22.33 25.46 14.74
N HIS A 158 22.58 24.41 13.97
CA HIS A 158 23.93 24.03 13.57
C HIS A 158 24.58 25.11 12.68
N MET A 159 23.85 25.61 11.68
CA MET A 159 24.32 26.70 10.81
C MET A 159 24.59 27.99 11.59
N ALA A 160 23.74 28.33 12.56
CA ALA A 160 23.94 29.49 13.42
C ALA A 160 25.19 29.32 14.30
N ARG A 161 25.44 28.11 14.82
CA ARG A 161 26.65 27.80 15.61
C ARG A 161 27.92 27.85 14.78
N SER A 162 27.93 27.32 13.55
CA SER A 162 29.13 27.35 12.71
C SER A 162 29.54 28.78 12.35
N ARG A 163 28.55 29.64 12.07
CA ARG A 163 28.79 31.07 11.78
C ARG A 163 29.20 31.91 12.99
N ALA A 164 28.90 31.46 14.19
CA ALA A 164 29.33 32.13 15.42
C ALA A 164 30.75 31.72 15.86
N GLN A 165 31.35 30.73 15.19
CA GLN A 165 32.71 30.23 15.43
C GLN A 165 33.70 30.66 14.33
N GLU A 166 33.22 31.36 13.29
CA GLU A 166 34.01 32.12 12.31
C GLU A 166 34.18 33.57 12.80
#